data_AF-A0A1H3GPS8-F1
#
_entry.id   AF-A0A1H3GPS8-F1
#
_cell.length_a   1.000
_cell.length_b   1.000
_cell.length_c   1.000
_cell.angle_alpha   90.00
_cell.angle_beta   90.00
_cell.angle_gamma   90.00
#
_symmetry.space_group_name_H-M   'P 1'
#
loop_
_entity.id
_entity.type
_entity.pdbx_description
1 polymer ?
#
loop_
_entity_poly.entity_id
_entity_poly.type
_entity_poly.pdbx_seq_one_letter_code
_entity_poly.pdbx_strand_id
1 'polypeptide(L)'
;MNAWFAGSMGNPPLTPFRVVATIVQGPPPPQATIWIGMLIHSLLSGIFGLVFAALIASMRRRTSHGALLWAGLIYAGLIYIVDFQVLARFIHQFSALRATNQPLELAAHLVFGAVLVALLALWAPRTRGRRAE
;
A
#
# COMPACT_ATOMS: atom_id res chain seq x y z
N MET A 1 0.60 -8.78 -4.95
CA MET A 1 -0.59 -9.65 -5.08
C MET A 1 -1.22 -9.54 -6.46
N ASN A 2 -1.58 -8.33 -6.93
CA ASN A 2 -2.23 -8.15 -8.24
C ASN A 2 -1.47 -8.74 -9.43
N ALA A 3 -0.13 -8.65 -9.43
CA ALA A 3 0.69 -9.23 -10.51
C ALA A 3 0.59 -10.76 -10.59
N TRP A 4 0.58 -11.43 -9.43
CA TRP A 4 0.38 -12.88 -9.36
C TRP A 4 -1.03 -13.26 -9.82
N PHE A 5 -2.06 -12.54 -9.38
CA PHE A 5 -3.45 -12.79 -9.78
C PHE A 5 -3.67 -12.57 -11.28
N ALA A 6 -3.08 -11.53 -11.87
CA ALA A 6 -3.11 -11.31 -13.31
C ALA A 6 -2.51 -12.51 -14.06
N GLY A 7 -1.34 -12.98 -13.62
CA GLY A 7 -0.69 -14.17 -14.16
C GLY A 7 -1.54 -15.44 -14.05
N SER A 8 -2.20 -15.67 -12.91
CA SER A 8 -3.08 -16.83 -12.73
C SER A 8 -4.33 -16.80 -13.62
N MET A 9 -4.71 -15.62 -14.11
CA MET A 9 -5.82 -15.42 -15.04
C MET A 9 -5.37 -15.41 -16.52
N GLY A 10 -4.11 -15.77 -16.80
CA GLY A 10 -3.55 -15.79 -18.16
C GLY A 10 -3.18 -14.41 -18.73
N ASN A 11 -3.25 -13.35 -17.91
CA ASN A 11 -2.86 -12.00 -18.32
C ASN A 11 -1.36 -11.76 -18.05
N PRO A 12 -0.70 -10.85 -18.78
CA PRO A 12 0.67 -10.45 -18.45
C PRO A 12 0.78 -9.95 -17.00
N PRO A 13 1.71 -10.48 -16.17
CA PRO A 13 1.75 -10.18 -14.73
C PRO A 13 1.93 -8.70 -14.38
N LEU A 14 2.56 -7.92 -15.26
CA LEU A 14 2.84 -6.50 -15.03
C LEU A 14 1.68 -5.58 -15.46
N THR A 15 0.59 -6.13 -16.01
CA THR A 15 -0.60 -5.37 -16.44
C THR A 15 -1.18 -4.47 -15.34
N PRO A 16 -1.22 -4.85 -14.05
CA PRO A 16 -1.71 -3.97 -12.99
C PRO A 16 -0.97 -2.62 -12.90
N PHE A 17 0.32 -2.57 -13.26
CA PHE A 17 1.06 -1.30 -13.26
C PHE A 17 0.57 -0.35 -14.35
N ARG A 18 -0.04 -0.84 -15.43
CA ARG A 18 -0.67 0.04 -16.41
C ARG A 18 -1.87 0.79 -15.81
N VAL A 19 -2.62 0.16 -14.91
CA VAL A 19 -3.71 0.85 -14.17
C VAL A 19 -3.12 1.95 -13.30
N VAL A 20 -2.05 1.68 -12.55
CA VAL A 20 -1.39 2.70 -11.72
C VAL A 20 -0.84 3.85 -12.57
N ALA A 21 -0.29 3.57 -13.74
CA ALA A 21 0.24 4.59 -14.64
C ALA A 21 -0.83 5.60 -15.10
N THR A 22 -2.11 5.22 -15.14
CA THR A 22 -3.22 6.13 -15.47
C THR A 22 -3.39 7.29 -14.49
N ILE A 23 -2.87 7.18 -13.26
CA ILE A 23 -2.86 8.29 -12.30
C ILE A 23 -2.17 9.52 -12.90
N VAL A 24 -1.11 9.32 -13.68
CA VAL A 24 -0.36 10.40 -14.34
C VAL A 24 -0.73 10.51 -15.82
N GLN A 25 -0.88 9.39 -16.52
CA GLN A 25 -1.09 9.39 -17.98
C GLN A 25 -2.55 9.50 -18.42
N GLY A 26 -3.49 9.37 -17.49
CA GLY A 26 -4.92 9.29 -17.76
C GLY A 26 -5.36 7.89 -18.23
N PRO A 27 -6.67 7.61 -18.21
CA PRO A 27 -7.24 6.39 -18.79
C PRO A 27 -7.24 6.45 -20.33
N PRO A 28 -7.26 5.30 -21.03
CA PRO A 28 -7.42 3.95 -20.50
C PRO A 28 -6.08 3.21 -20.21
N PRO A 29 -6.10 2.15 -19.38
CA PRO A 29 -4.88 1.43 -19.00
C PRO A 29 -4.06 0.77 -20.12
N PRO A 30 -4.64 0.14 -21.17
CA PRO A 30 -3.86 -0.60 -22.16
C PRO A 30 -2.76 0.22 -22.86
N GLN A 31 -2.92 1.53 -22.95
CA GLN A 31 -1.97 2.47 -23.56
C GLN A 31 -0.89 2.94 -22.58
N ALA A 32 -1.09 2.75 -21.28
CA ALA A 32 -0.24 3.33 -20.25
C ALA A 32 1.07 2.57 -20.06
N THR A 33 2.13 3.28 -19.70
CA THR A 33 3.51 2.77 -19.62
C THR A 33 3.77 2.05 -18.29
N ILE A 34 4.15 0.76 -18.36
CA ILE A 34 4.36 -0.09 -17.17
C ILE A 34 5.37 0.53 -16.19
N TRP A 35 6.52 1.00 -16.68
CA TRP A 35 7.57 1.55 -15.82
C TRP A 35 7.14 2.78 -15.03
N ILE A 36 6.28 3.62 -15.62
CA ILE A 36 5.71 4.78 -14.92
C ILE A 36 4.79 4.31 -13.80
N GLY A 37 3.97 3.30 -14.03
CA GLY A 37 3.13 2.69 -13.01
C GLY A 37 3.92 2.06 -11.86
N MET A 38 5.02 1.36 -12.17
CA MET A 38 5.92 0.81 -11.16
C MET A 38 6.54 1.91 -10.31
N LEU A 39 7.07 2.97 -10.95
CA LEU A 39 7.65 4.12 -10.26
C LEU A 39 6.63 4.79 -9.31
N ILE A 40 5.44 5.10 -9.82
CA ILE A 40 4.37 5.71 -9.02
C ILE A 40 3.99 4.80 -7.85
N HIS A 41 3.82 3.50 -8.10
CA HIS A 41 3.44 2.55 -7.05
C HIS A 41 4.50 2.45 -5.94
N SER A 42 5.78 2.41 -6.31
CA SER A 42 6.89 2.40 -5.37
C SER A 42 7.00 3.70 -4.57
N LEU A 43 6.82 4.85 -5.23
CA LEU A 43 6.83 6.16 -4.57
C LEU A 43 5.69 6.30 -3.57
N LEU A 44 4.46 5.98 -3.97
CA LEU A 44 3.29 6.02 -3.08
C LEU A 44 3.46 5.07 -1.90
N SER A 45 3.95 3.84 -2.14
CA SER A 45 4.22 2.87 -1.08
C SER A 45 5.24 3.39 -0.07
N GLY A 46 6.32 4.02 -0.54
CA GLY A 46 7.32 4.66 0.32
C GLY A 46 6.75 5.82 1.12
N ILE A 47 6.01 6.72 0.47
CA ILE A 47 5.39 7.89 1.11
C ILE A 47 4.40 7.45 2.19
N PHE A 48 3.48 6.52 1.89
CA PHE A 48 2.52 6.02 2.86
C PHE A 48 3.22 5.24 4.00
N GLY A 49 4.26 4.48 3.71
CA GLY A 49 5.08 3.85 4.74
C GLY A 49 5.74 4.85 5.70
N LEU A 50 6.28 5.95 5.17
CA LEU A 50 6.87 7.03 5.97
C LEU A 50 5.82 7.78 6.80
N VAL A 51 4.65 8.06 6.21
CA VAL A 51 3.52 8.67 6.92
C VAL A 51 3.08 7.79 8.08
N PHE A 52 2.90 6.48 7.84
CA PHE A 52 2.56 5.55 8.90
C PHE A 52 3.63 5.51 10.00
N ALA A 53 4.90 5.42 9.63
CA ALA A 53 6.02 5.42 10.57
C ALA A 53 6.01 6.67 11.47
N ALA A 54 5.75 7.85 10.89
CA ALA A 54 5.62 9.10 11.63
C ALA A 54 4.43 9.06 12.61
N LEU A 55 3.27 8.56 12.16
CA LEU A 55 2.06 8.45 12.99
C LEU A 55 2.28 7.56 14.22
N ILE A 56 3.00 6.44 14.07
CA ILE A 56 3.20 5.49 15.17
C ILE A 56 4.47 5.73 15.99
N ALA A 57 5.33 6.66 15.60
CA ALA A 57 6.67 6.85 16.17
C ALA A 57 6.67 7.02 17.70
N SER A 58 5.73 7.82 18.23
CA SER A 58 5.58 8.08 19.67
C SER A 58 4.88 6.94 20.41
N MET A 59 4.01 6.20 19.74
CA MET A 59 3.17 5.14 20.31
C MET A 59 3.86 3.78 20.32
N ARG A 60 4.79 3.52 19.39
CA ARG A 60 5.37 2.18 19.16
C ARG A 60 5.96 1.51 20.40
N ARG A 61 6.48 2.28 21.37
CA ARG A 61 7.09 1.76 22.60
C ARG A 61 6.11 1.60 23.77
N ARG A 62 4.92 2.20 23.67
CA ARG A 62 3.92 2.25 24.74
C ARG A 62 2.68 1.40 24.43
N THR A 63 2.58 0.91 23.20
CA THR A 63 1.41 0.20 22.66
C THR A 63 1.76 -1.26 22.39
N SER A 64 0.80 -2.16 22.61
CA SER A 64 0.97 -3.59 22.33
C SER A 64 1.11 -3.86 20.83
N HIS A 65 1.79 -4.96 20.46
CA HIS A 65 1.93 -5.37 19.05
C HIS A 65 0.57 -5.57 18.36
N GLY A 66 -0.44 -6.09 19.07
CA GLY A 66 -1.79 -6.27 18.52
C GLY A 66 -2.48 -4.93 18.21
N ALA A 67 -2.31 -3.92 19.06
CA ALA A 67 -2.84 -2.58 18.80
C ALA A 67 -2.10 -1.88 17.64
N LEU A 68 -0.78 -2.10 17.51
CA LEU A 68 -0.04 -1.62 16.34
C LEU A 68 -0.49 -2.31 15.05
N LEU A 69 -0.78 -3.63 15.09
CA LEU A 69 -1.32 -4.36 13.94
C LEU A 69 -2.66 -3.76 13.49
N TRP A 70 -3.59 -3.54 14.43
CA TRP A 70 -4.86 -2.87 14.12
C TRP A 70 -4.66 -1.48 13.54
N ALA A 71 -3.72 -0.68 14.08
CA ALA A 71 -3.39 0.62 13.52
C ALA A 71 -2.92 0.52 12.05
N GLY A 72 -2.08 -0.47 11.73
CA GLY A 72 -1.64 -0.72 10.35
C GLY A 72 -2.79 -1.16 9.42
N LEU A 73 -3.66 -2.05 9.89
CA LEU A 73 -4.83 -2.51 9.13
C LEU A 73 -5.81 -1.37 8.85
N ILE A 74 -6.12 -0.56 9.87
CA ILE A 74 -7.00 0.60 9.74
C ILE A 74 -6.38 1.62 8.79
N TYR A 75 -5.09 1.95 8.99
CA TYR A 75 -4.38 2.91 8.15
C TYR A 75 -4.42 2.50 6.67
N ALA A 76 -4.07 1.26 6.36
CA ALA A 76 -4.08 0.80 4.97
C ALA A 76 -5.50 0.60 4.40
N GLY A 77 -6.47 0.23 5.25
CA GLY A 77 -7.89 0.22 4.88
C GLY A 77 -8.40 1.61 4.50
N LEU A 78 -7.95 2.66 5.20
CA LEU A 78 -8.26 4.05 4.86
C LEU A 78 -7.63 4.45 3.52
N ILE A 79 -6.39 4.03 3.22
CA ILE A 79 -5.78 4.24 1.90
C ILE A 79 -6.65 3.61 0.81
N TYR A 80 -7.08 2.36 0.98
CA TYR A 80 -7.98 1.70 0.03
C TYR A 80 -9.29 2.48 -0.17
N ILE A 81 -9.90 2.96 0.91
CA ILE A 81 -11.13 3.76 0.84
C ILE A 81 -10.88 5.04 0.03
N VAL A 82 -9.81 5.77 0.32
CA VAL A 82 -9.47 6.99 -0.40
C VAL A 82 -9.23 6.69 -1.87
N ASP A 83 -8.35 5.75 -2.20
CA ASP A 83 -7.93 5.51 -3.59
C ASP A 83 -9.06 4.91 -4.45
N PHE A 84 -9.72 3.86 -3.94
CA PHE A 84 -10.65 3.06 -4.75
C PHE A 84 -12.12 3.46 -4.57
N GLN A 85 -12.49 3.99 -3.40
CA GLN A 85 -13.89 4.34 -3.11
C GLN A 85 -14.18 5.83 -3.27
N VAL A 86 -13.18 6.69 -3.07
CA VAL A 86 -13.31 8.15 -3.24
C VAL A 86 -12.71 8.60 -4.57
N LEU A 87 -11.39 8.53 -4.75
CA LEU A 87 -10.71 9.07 -5.93
C LEU A 87 -11.21 8.39 -7.21
N ALA A 88 -11.27 7.06 -7.25
CA ALA A 88 -11.76 6.33 -8.42
C ALA A 88 -13.23 6.59 -8.77
N ARG A 89 -14.04 7.10 -7.82
CA ARG A 89 -15.46 7.43 -8.03
C ARG A 89 -15.68 8.86 -8.49
N PHE A 90 -14.91 9.80 -7.94
CA PHE A 90 -15.16 11.23 -8.11
C PHE A 90 -14.16 11.94 -9.01
N ILE A 91 -12.99 11.34 -9.30
CA ILE A 91 -11.95 11.96 -10.11
C ILE A 91 -11.69 11.11 -11.35
N HIS A 92 -11.94 11.68 -12.54
CA HIS A 92 -11.81 10.99 -13.83
C HIS A 92 -10.44 10.33 -14.03
N GLN A 93 -9.38 11.00 -13.58
CA GLN A 93 -7.99 10.50 -13.67
C GLN A 93 -7.80 9.14 -12.97
N PHE A 94 -8.57 8.85 -11.92
CA PHE A 94 -8.48 7.62 -11.13
C PHE A 94 -9.54 6.59 -11.53
N SER A 95 -10.37 6.87 -12.54
CA SER A 95 -11.50 6.02 -12.91
C SER A 95 -11.12 4.58 -13.25
N ALA A 96 -9.92 4.35 -13.77
CA ALA A 96 -9.40 3.02 -14.09
C ALA A 96 -9.29 2.09 -12.86
N LEU A 97 -9.08 2.64 -11.66
CA LEU A 97 -9.00 1.87 -10.43
C LEU A 97 -10.35 1.21 -10.07
N ARG A 98 -11.47 1.71 -10.60
CA ARG A 98 -12.79 1.14 -10.32
C ARG A 98 -13.00 -0.22 -10.97
N ALA A 99 -12.33 -0.48 -12.08
CA ALA A 99 -12.46 -1.72 -12.85
C ALA A 99 -11.61 -2.88 -12.28
N THR A 100 -10.79 -2.63 -11.26
CA THR A 100 -9.98 -3.67 -10.63
C THR A 100 -10.82 -4.55 -9.72
N ASN A 101 -10.26 -5.72 -9.36
CA ASN A 101 -10.88 -6.65 -8.42
C ASN A 101 -10.87 -6.04 -7.00
N GLN A 102 -11.96 -5.35 -6.63
CA GLN A 102 -12.06 -4.58 -5.39
C GLN A 102 -11.75 -5.40 -4.11
N PRO A 103 -12.26 -6.64 -3.92
CA PRO A 103 -11.85 -7.48 -2.80
C PRO A 103 -10.35 -7.74 -2.74
N LEU A 104 -9.72 -8.01 -3.89
CA LEU A 104 -8.27 -8.24 -3.95
C LEU A 104 -7.48 -6.97 -3.63
N GLU A 105 -7.93 -5.80 -4.10
CA GLU A 105 -7.29 -4.53 -3.76
C GLU A 105 -7.37 -4.26 -2.26
N LEU A 106 -8.54 -4.42 -1.63
CA LEU A 106 -8.67 -4.29 -0.19
C LEU A 106 -7.71 -5.25 0.55
N ALA A 107 -7.69 -6.53 0.16
CA ALA A 107 -6.79 -7.51 0.75
C ALA A 107 -5.31 -7.11 0.59
N ALA A 108 -4.93 -6.61 -0.59
CA ALA A 108 -3.57 -6.16 -0.85
C ALA A 108 -3.16 -4.99 0.05
N HIS A 109 -4.07 -4.04 0.29
CA HIS A 109 -3.82 -2.91 1.19
C HIS A 109 -3.72 -3.37 2.66
N LEU A 110 -4.62 -4.25 3.11
CA LEU A 110 -4.55 -4.78 4.47
C LEU A 110 -3.24 -5.53 4.73
N VAL A 111 -2.75 -6.32 3.76
CA VAL A 111 -1.44 -6.96 3.88
C VAL A 111 -0.32 -5.93 3.90
N PHE A 112 -0.39 -4.89 3.07
CA PHE A 112 0.58 -3.79 3.13
C PHE A 112 0.66 -3.16 4.54
N GLY A 113 -0.48 -2.86 5.16
CA GLY A 113 -0.55 -2.36 6.53
C GLY A 113 0.06 -3.32 7.57
N ALA A 114 -0.23 -4.61 7.45
CA ALA A 114 0.34 -5.63 8.34
C ALA A 114 1.87 -5.75 8.17
N VAL A 115 2.36 -5.71 6.93
CA VAL A 115 3.79 -5.74 6.62
C VAL A 115 4.50 -4.50 7.15
N LEU A 116 3.91 -3.31 7.03
CA LEU A 116 4.47 -2.08 7.61
C LEU A 116 4.66 -2.21 9.12
N VAL A 117 3.66 -2.74 9.83
CA VAL A 117 3.75 -2.96 11.28
C VAL A 117 4.85 -3.96 11.61
N ALA A 118 4.92 -5.08 10.87
CA ALA A 118 5.96 -6.08 11.08
C ALA A 118 7.37 -5.46 10.93
N LEU A 119 7.58 -4.65 9.88
CA LEU A 119 8.87 -3.99 9.65
C LEU A 119 9.17 -2.92 10.71
N LEU A 120 8.21 -2.09 11.10
CA LEU A 120 8.48 -0.93 11.96
C LEU A 120 8.45 -1.25 13.47
N ALA A 121 7.71 -2.28 13.88
CA ALA A 121 7.56 -2.66 15.28
C ALA A 121 8.45 -3.86 15.66
N LEU A 122 8.69 -4.81 14.75
CA LEU A 122 9.47 -6.02 15.07
C LEU A 122 10.96 -5.91 14.68
N TRP A 123 11.31 -5.00 13.77
CA TRP A 123 12.68 -4.77 13.32
C TRP A 123 13.34 -3.52 13.96
N ALA A 124 13.01 -3.22 15.22
CA ALA A 124 13.81 -2.27 16.00
C ALA A 124 15.04 -3.00 16.56
N PRO A 125 16.27 -2.49 16.35
CA PRO A 125 17.45 -3.04 17.01
C PRO A 125 17.22 -3.06 18.52
N ARG A 126 17.36 -4.24 19.13
CA ARG A 126 17.52 -4.32 20.58
C ARG A 126 18.80 -3.57 20.92
N THR A 127 18.71 -2.29 21.26
CA THR A 127 19.79 -1.60 21.96
C THR A 127 19.91 -2.29 23.31
N ARG A 128 20.73 -3.34 23.34
CA ARG A 128 21.13 -4.09 24.51
C ARG A 128 21.66 -3.07 25.50
N GLY A 129 20.99 -2.95 26.65
CA GLY A 129 21.35 -1.97 27.67
C GLY A 129 22.83 -2.14 28.03
N ARG A 130 23.59 -1.05 27.96
CA ARG A 130 24.74 -0.90 28.85
C ARG A 130 24.16 -0.76 30.25
N ARG A 131 24.05 -1.86 30.98
CA ARG A 131 24.29 -1.82 32.42
C ARG A 131 25.78 -1.56 32.54
N ALA A 132 26.15 -0.32 32.82
CA ALA A 132 27.41 -0.05 33.50
C ALA A 132 27.08 -0.12 34.99
N GLU A 133 27.93 -0.88 35.67
CA GLU A 133 27.94 -1.22 37.09
C GLU A 133 28.01 0.01 37.99
#